data_AF-W6A5X9-F1
#
_entry.id   AF-W6A5X9-F1
#
_cell.length_a   1.000
_cell.length_b   1.000
_cell.length_c   1.000
_cell.angle_alpha   90.00
_cell.angle_beta   90.00
_cell.angle_gamma   90.00
#
_symmetry.space_group_name_H-M   'P 1'
#
loop_
_entity.id
_entity.type
_entity.pdbx_description
1 polymer ?
#
loop_
_entity_poly.entity_id
_entity_poly.type
_entity_poly.pdbx_seq_one_letter_code
_entity_poly.pdbx_strand_id
1 'polypeptide(L)'
;MFAEMFSNFYMTFAGNLISVYSVFLAEDTIETGKGLLAIGAGLTGIGMIGASIGQGMVGYGACLAIGRNPEVASKITSTLIITAGFCESGAIYALVIALLILFVL
;
A
#
# COMPACT_ATOMS: atom_id res chain seq x y z
N MET A 1 -2.50 34.70 -18.03
CA MET A 1 -1.38 33.76 -17.85
C MET A 1 -1.44 32.96 -16.53
N PHE A 2 -1.17 33.51 -15.34
CA PHE A 2 -1.18 32.71 -14.10
C PHE A 2 -2.58 32.19 -13.70
N ALA A 3 -3.61 33.04 -13.79
CA ALA A 3 -4.99 32.64 -13.53
C ALA A 3 -5.51 31.59 -14.53
N GLU A 4 -5.09 31.68 -15.79
CA GLU A 4 -5.42 30.67 -16.82
C GLU A 4 -4.71 29.35 -16.56
N MET A 5 -3.47 29.37 -16.06
CA MET A 5 -2.74 28.16 -15.69
C MET A 5 -3.44 27.39 -14.56
N PHE A 6 -3.93 28.11 -13.55
CA PHE A 6 -4.71 27.52 -12.45
C PHE A 6 -6.08 27.00 -12.92
N SER A 7 -6.76 27.76 -13.78
CA SER A 7 -8.03 27.34 -14.38
C SER A 7 -7.87 26.07 -15.23
N ASN A 8 -6.82 26.01 -16.05
CA ASN A 8 -6.53 24.85 -16.90
C ASN A 8 -6.14 23.62 -16.08
N PHE A 9 -5.36 23.78 -15.01
CA PHE A 9 -5.05 22.69 -14.08
C PHE A 9 -6.32 22.16 -13.41
N TYR A 10 -7.16 23.06 -12.89
CA TYR A 10 -8.40 22.68 -12.22
C TYR A 10 -9.36 21.96 -13.17
N MET A 11 -9.54 22.48 -14.38
CA MET A 11 -10.40 21.86 -15.39
C MET A 11 -9.86 20.52 -15.90
N THR A 12 -8.54 20.40 -16.06
CA THR A 12 -7.90 19.12 -16.45
C THR A 12 -7.98 18.10 -15.32
N PHE A 13 -7.72 18.50 -14.08
CA PHE A 13 -7.80 17.63 -12.92
C PHE A 13 -9.25 17.18 -12.65
N ALA A 14 -10.20 18.13 -12.66
CA ALA A 14 -11.63 17.84 -12.53
C ALA A 14 -12.15 16.97 -13.69
N GLY A 15 -11.72 17.22 -14.93
CA GLY A 15 -12.05 16.39 -16.08
C GLY A 15 -11.53 14.96 -15.97
N ASN A 16 -10.31 14.77 -15.46
CA ASN A 16 -9.77 13.44 -15.18
C ASN A 16 -10.53 12.74 -14.04
N LEU A 17 -10.94 13.47 -13.00
CA LEU A 17 -11.79 12.94 -11.92
C LEU A 17 -13.18 12.50 -12.41
N ILE A 18 -13.80 13.27 -13.30
CA ILE A 18 -15.10 12.93 -13.89
C ILE A 18 -14.97 11.72 -14.83
N SER A 19 -13.89 11.64 -15.61
CA SER A 19 -13.57 10.48 -16.45
C SER A 19 -13.42 9.23 -15.57
N VAL A 20 -12.61 9.30 -14.52
CA VAL A 20 -12.44 8.22 -13.54
C VAL A 20 -13.78 7.83 -12.89
N TYR A 21 -14.64 8.79 -12.55
CA TYR A 21 -15.99 8.53 -12.02
C TYR A 21 -16.91 7.82 -13.02
N SER A 22 -16.91 8.24 -14.29
CA SER A 22 -17.70 7.59 -15.35
C SER A 22 -17.23 6.16 -15.62
N VAL A 23 -15.96 5.88 -15.39
CA VAL A 23 -15.37 4.54 -15.54
C VAL A 23 -15.72 3.64 -14.35
N PHE A 24 -15.88 4.19 -13.13
CA PHE A 24 -16.44 3.43 -11.99
C PHE A 24 -17.93 3.06 -12.16
N LEU A 25 -18.67 3.83 -12.96
CA LEU A 25 -20.08 3.57 -13.30
C LEU A 25 -20.28 2.80 -14.61
N ALA A 26 -19.20 2.51 -15.34
CA ALA A 26 -19.26 1.76 -16.60
C ALA A 26 -19.43 0.27 -16.30
N GLU A 27 -20.68 -0.11 -16.04
CA GLU A 27 -21.12 -1.49 -16.13
C GLU A 27 -21.02 -1.90 -17.63
N ASP A 28 -20.30 -2.98 -17.91
CA ASP A 28 -20.44 -3.79 -19.14
C ASP A 28 -19.56 -3.49 -20.40
N THR A 29 -18.25 -3.25 -20.25
CA THR A 29 -17.28 -3.67 -21.29
C THR A 29 -16.14 -4.49 -20.69
N ILE A 30 -16.01 -5.74 -21.14
CA ILE A 30 -15.10 -6.76 -20.58
C ILE A 30 -13.63 -6.29 -20.54
N GLU A 31 -13.21 -5.36 -21.40
CA GLU A 31 -11.85 -4.81 -21.43
C GLU A 31 -11.63 -3.64 -20.45
N THR A 32 -12.59 -2.71 -20.34
CA THR A 32 -12.50 -1.55 -19.43
C THR A 32 -12.59 -2.00 -17.97
N GLY A 33 -13.46 -2.98 -17.67
CA GLY A 33 -13.63 -3.52 -16.32
C GLY A 33 -12.35 -4.16 -15.79
N LYS A 34 -11.63 -4.92 -16.62
CA LYS A 34 -10.35 -5.56 -16.23
C LYS A 34 -9.23 -4.55 -15.99
N GLY A 35 -9.17 -3.47 -16.78
CA GLY A 35 -8.21 -2.39 -16.55
C GLY A 35 -8.40 -1.71 -15.19
N LEU A 36 -9.65 -1.51 -14.77
CA LEU A 36 -9.96 -0.92 -13.47
C LEU A 36 -9.64 -1.83 -12.28
N LEU A 37 -9.91 -3.13 -12.42
CA LEU A 37 -9.51 -4.12 -11.42
C LEU A 37 -7.99 -4.13 -11.22
N ALA A 38 -7.21 -4.03 -12.31
CA ALA A 38 -5.75 -3.95 -12.21
C ALA A 38 -5.26 -2.68 -11.48
N ILE A 39 -5.91 -1.54 -11.70
CA ILE A 39 -5.62 -0.29 -10.95
C ILE A 39 -5.99 -0.46 -9.47
N GLY A 40 -7.17 -1.02 -9.18
CA GLY A 40 -7.62 -1.29 -7.82
C GLY A 40 -6.65 -2.23 -7.07
N ALA A 41 -6.19 -3.29 -7.73
CA ALA A 41 -5.19 -4.20 -7.18
C ALA A 41 -3.83 -3.53 -6.96
N GLY A 42 -3.43 -2.56 -7.79
CA GLY A 42 -2.22 -1.78 -7.56
C GLY A 42 -2.32 -0.84 -6.35
N LEU A 43 -3.51 -0.25 -6.13
CA LEU A 43 -3.76 0.69 -5.03
C LEU A 43 -3.76 0.01 -3.65
N THR A 44 -4.07 -1.28 -3.55
CA THR A 44 -3.98 -2.01 -2.27
C THR A 44 -2.56 -1.99 -1.70
N GLY A 45 -1.53 -1.86 -2.55
CA GLY A 45 -0.12 -1.76 -2.13
C GLY A 45 0.18 -0.60 -1.19
N ILE A 46 -0.64 0.45 -1.16
CA ILE A 46 -0.53 1.56 -0.19
C ILE A 46 -0.66 1.05 1.26
N GLY A 47 -1.44 -0.03 1.47
CA GLY A 47 -1.59 -0.66 2.78
C GLY A 47 -0.29 -1.22 3.36
N MET A 48 0.72 -1.51 2.53
CA MET A 48 2.01 -2.06 2.99
C MET A 48 2.92 -1.01 3.63
N ILE A 49 2.66 0.29 3.42
CA ILE A 49 3.53 1.38 3.90
C ILE A 49 3.63 1.37 5.43
N GLY A 50 2.50 1.20 6.13
CA GLY A 50 2.47 1.16 7.59
C GLY A 50 3.26 -0.01 8.17
N ALA A 51 3.09 -1.20 7.61
CA ALA A 51 3.83 -2.40 8.02
C ALA A 51 5.35 -2.24 7.81
N SER A 52 5.74 -1.68 6.67
CA SER A 52 7.16 -1.49 6.30
C SER A 52 7.88 -0.50 7.23
N ILE A 53 7.22 0.62 7.54
CA ILE A 53 7.75 1.63 8.47
C ILE A 53 7.86 1.06 9.88
N GLY A 54 6.80 0.42 10.37
CA GLY A 54 6.78 -0.18 11.71
C GLY A 54 7.86 -1.24 11.89
N GLN A 55 8.01 -2.14 10.91
CA GLN A 55 9.04 -3.18 10.93
C GLN A 55 10.45 -2.60 10.89
N GLY A 56 10.69 -1.54 10.10
CA GLY A 56 11.96 -0.82 10.09
C GLY A 56 12.32 -0.23 11.45
N MET A 57 11.36 0.38 12.15
CA MET A 57 11.57 0.96 13.48
C MET A 57 11.87 -0.12 14.54
N VAL A 58 11.13 -1.24 14.51
CA VAL A 58 11.35 -2.36 15.43
C VAL A 58 12.73 -2.99 15.19
N GLY A 59 13.10 -3.22 13.92
CA GLY A 59 14.41 -3.74 13.53
C GLY A 59 15.55 -2.84 14.00
N TYR A 60 15.41 -1.52 13.82
CA TYR A 60 16.39 -0.56 14.33
C TYR A 60 16.56 -0.64 15.85
N GLY A 61 15.45 -0.69 16.60
CA GLY A 61 15.48 -0.85 18.05
C GLY A 61 16.14 -2.15 18.51
N ALA A 62 15.91 -3.25 17.80
CA ALA A 62 16.55 -4.54 18.08
C ALA A 62 18.06 -4.48 17.85
N CYS A 63 18.53 -3.88 16.74
CA CYS A 63 19.96 -3.71 16.47
C CYS A 63 20.66 -2.88 17.55
N LEU A 64 20.05 -1.78 18.01
CA LEU A 64 20.58 -0.99 19.13
C LEU A 64 20.65 -1.79 20.43
N ALA A 65 19.61 -2.55 20.74
CA ALA A 65 19.56 -3.36 21.95
C ALA A 65 20.64 -4.46 21.95
N ILE A 66 20.85 -5.12 20.80
CA ILE A 66 21.90 -6.13 20.61
C ILE A 66 23.29 -5.50 20.72
N GLY A 67 23.51 -4.34 20.10
CA GLY A 67 24.79 -3.64 20.18
C GLY A 67 25.18 -3.23 21.61
N ARG A 68 24.19 -2.93 22.46
CA ARG A 68 24.43 -2.59 23.88
C ARG A 68 24.57 -3.82 24.78
N ASN A 69 23.85 -4.90 24.47
CA ASN A 69 23.84 -6.13 25.28
C ASN A 69 23.95 -7.37 24.38
N PRO A 70 25.17 -7.69 23.90
CA PRO A 70 25.38 -8.82 22.99
C PRO A 70 25.06 -10.18 23.63
N GLU A 71 25.17 -10.28 24.95
CA GLU A 71 24.91 -11.51 25.73
C GLU A 71 23.46 -12.01 25.60
N VAL A 72 22.50 -11.09 25.42
CA VAL A 72 21.07 -11.41 25.31
C VAL A 72 20.55 -11.35 23.87
N ALA A 73 21.44 -11.30 22.87
CA ALA A 73 21.09 -11.12 21.48
C ALA A 73 20.06 -12.15 20.98
N SER A 74 20.24 -13.43 21.32
CA SER A 74 19.33 -14.51 20.93
C SER A 74 17.89 -14.27 21.42
N LYS A 75 17.73 -13.76 22.63
CA LYS A 75 16.41 -13.42 23.19
C LYS A 75 15.78 -12.23 22.48
N ILE A 76 16.58 -11.20 22.16
CA ILE A 76 16.12 -10.02 21.40
C ILE A 76 15.67 -10.43 19.99
N THR A 77 16.46 -11.26 19.28
CA THR A 77 16.10 -11.76 17.95
C THR A 77 14.80 -12.57 17.98
N SER A 78 14.59 -13.39 19.01
CA SER A 78 13.35 -14.15 19.16
C SER A 78 12.12 -13.23 19.29
N THR A 79 12.21 -12.21 20.14
CA THR A 79 11.14 -11.19 20.26
C THR A 79 10.96 -10.39 18.97
N LEU A 80 12.05 -10.02 18.28
CA LEU A 80 12.01 -9.33 16.99
C LEU A 80 11.23 -10.15 15.95
N ILE A 81 11.49 -11.45 15.83
CA ILE A 81 10.79 -12.32 14.85
C ILE A 81 9.29 -12.37 15.15
N ILE A 82 8.90 -12.49 16.42
CA ILE A 82 7.49 -12.50 16.82
C ILE A 82 6.82 -11.17 16.43
N THR A 83 7.43 -10.04 16.79
CA THR A 83 6.89 -8.71 16.45
C THR A 83 6.85 -8.47 14.95
N ALA A 84 7.88 -8.89 14.21
CA ALA A 84 7.92 -8.80 12.75
C ALA A 84 6.77 -9.59 12.12
N GLY A 85 6.50 -10.81 12.60
CA GLY A 85 5.35 -11.60 12.14
C GLY A 85 4.00 -10.91 12.37
N PHE A 86 3.82 -10.23 13.50
CA PHE A 86 2.61 -9.43 13.75
C PHE A 86 2.53 -8.19 12.85
N CYS A 87 3.63 -7.47 12.65
CA CYS A 87 3.70 -6.32 11.74
C CYS A 87 3.35 -6.71 10.30
N GLU A 88 3.83 -7.86 9.84
CA GLU A 88 3.62 -8.34 8.47
C GLU A 88 2.16 -8.71 8.18
N SER A 89 1.35 -9.02 9.20
CA SER A 89 -0.04 -9.44 9.01
C SER A 89 -0.88 -8.42 8.22
N GLY A 90 -0.66 -7.12 8.44
CA GLY A 90 -1.33 -6.06 7.67
C GLY A 90 -0.94 -6.04 6.19
N ALA A 91 0.34 -6.29 5.89
CA ALA A 91 0.82 -6.37 4.50
C ALA A 91 0.25 -7.61 3.78
N ILE A 92 0.14 -8.74 4.48
CA ILE A 92 -0.48 -9.96 3.93
C ILE A 92 -1.96 -9.72 3.60
N TYR A 93 -2.72 -9.00 4.42
CA TYR A 93 -4.11 -8.66 4.07
C TYR A 93 -4.20 -7.81 2.80
N ALA A 94 -3.33 -6.81 2.65
CA ALA A 94 -3.28 -6.00 1.43
C ALA A 94 -2.94 -6.83 0.19
N LEU A 95 -1.97 -7.75 0.30
CA LEU A 95 -1.61 -8.69 -0.77
C LEU A 95 -2.78 -9.63 -1.11
N VAL A 96 -3.43 -10.21 -0.11
CA VAL A 96 -4.57 -11.12 -0.31
C VAL A 96 -5.70 -10.40 -1.04
N ILE A 97 -6.04 -9.17 -0.65
CA ILE A 97 -7.07 -8.38 -1.33
C ILE A 97 -6.65 -8.10 -2.79
N ALA A 98 -5.38 -7.79 -3.05
CA ALA A 98 -4.87 -7.61 -4.42
C ALA A 98 -5.07 -8.88 -5.27
N LEU A 99 -4.75 -10.04 -4.71
CA LEU A 99 -4.91 -11.33 -5.39
C LEU A 99 -6.39 -11.66 -5.64
N LEU A 100 -7.28 -11.35 -4.68
CA LEU A 100 -8.72 -11.52 -4.86
C LEU A 100 -9.25 -10.64 -6.00
N ILE A 101 -8.78 -9.39 -6.10
CA ILE A 101 -9.16 -8.48 -7.19
C ILE A 101 -8.67 -8.97 -8.56
N LEU A 102 -7.50 -9.60 -8.64
CA LEU A 102 -6.92 -10.02 -9.92
C LEU A 102 -7.37 -11.40 -10.41
N PHE A 103 -7.65 -12.33 -9.49
CA PHE A 103 -7.82 -13.74 -9.82
C PHE A 103 -9.20 -14.30 -9.46
N VAL A 104 -10.01 -13.55 -8.72
CA VAL A 104 -11.34 -14.00 -8.27
C VAL A 104 -12.46 -13.10 -8.78
N LEU A 105 -12.24 -11.78 -8.76
CA LEU A 105 -13.14 -10.78 -9.35
C LEU A 105 -12.85 -10.57 -10.85
#